data_AF-A0A7W1UNI1-F1
#
_entry.id   AF-A0A7W1UNI1-F1
#
_cell.length_a   1.000
_cell.length_b   1.000
_cell.length_c   1.000
_cell.angle_alpha   90.00
_cell.angle_beta   90.00
_cell.angle_gamma   90.00
#
_symmetry.space_group_name_H-M   'P 1'
#
loop_
_entity.id
_entity.type
_entity.pdbx_description
1 polymer ?
#
loop_
_entity_poly.entity_id
_entity_poly.type
_entity_poly.pdbx_seq_one_letter_code
_entity_poly.pdbx_strand_id
1 'polypeptide(L)'
;MGIIEKQATRSAIFSYLGAGLGFITIMWLSHLLTPAENGVRGLLLSYATLFAQFANLGFTSITNRFFPYFRNKDKGHHGFLFYAMIVSLLGFIICYIIFLFLKPQLIENNQAKSPLFIT
;
A
#
# COMPACT_ATOMS: atom_id res chain seq x y z
N MET A 1 -19.44 -11.59 24.94
CA MET A 1 -18.14 -12.07 24.40
C MET A 1 -18.22 -12.57 22.94
N GLY A 2 -19.32 -13.17 22.48
CA GLY A 2 -19.42 -13.70 21.09
C GLY A 2 -19.38 -12.69 19.93
N ILE A 3 -19.53 -11.38 20.17
CA ILE A 3 -19.43 -10.35 19.12
C ILE A 3 -17.97 -10.24 18.61
N ILE A 4 -17.00 -10.30 19.53
CA ILE A 4 -15.56 -10.24 19.22
C ILE A 4 -15.16 -11.50 18.46
N GLU A 5 -15.66 -12.67 18.87
CA GLU A 5 -15.42 -13.95 18.19
C GLU A 5 -15.96 -13.93 16.76
N LYS A 6 -17.22 -13.50 16.56
CA LYS A 6 -17.82 -13.42 15.22
C LYS A 6 -17.09 -12.40 14.32
N GLN A 7 -16.58 -11.30 14.89
CA GLN A 7 -15.76 -10.34 14.16
C GLN A 7 -14.39 -10.92 13.78
N ALA A 8 -13.73 -11.61 14.70
CA ALA A 8 -12.44 -12.24 14.47
C ALA A 8 -12.53 -13.33 13.39
N THR A 9 -13.54 -14.21 13.47
CA THR A 9 -13.76 -15.27 12.47
C THR A 9 -14.04 -14.70 11.08
N ARG A 10 -14.86 -13.64 10.99
CA ARG A 10 -15.09 -12.95 9.70
C ARG A 10 -13.81 -12.35 9.15
N SER A 11 -13.02 -11.67 10.00
CA SER A 11 -11.74 -11.11 9.59
C SER A 11 -10.77 -12.19 9.09
N ALA A 12 -10.72 -13.33 9.77
CA ALA A 12 -9.88 -14.46 9.36
C ALA A 12 -10.29 -14.99 7.99
N ILE A 13 -11.59 -15.20 7.75
CA ILE A 13 -12.11 -15.67 6.45
C ILE A 13 -11.69 -14.71 5.33
N PHE A 14 -11.86 -13.40 5.51
CA PHE A 14 -11.44 -12.42 4.49
C PHE A 14 -9.92 -12.42 4.27
N SER A 15 -9.13 -12.55 5.34
CA SER A 15 -7.66 -12.64 5.21
C SER A 15 -7.23 -13.89 4.44
N TYR A 16 -7.83 -15.05 4.69
CA TYR A 16 -7.51 -16.29 3.97
C TYR A 16 -7.96 -16.25 2.51
N LEU A 17 -9.13 -15.70 2.22
CA LEU A 17 -9.58 -15.48 0.83
C LEU A 17 -8.64 -14.55 0.08
N GLY A 18 -8.22 -13.44 0.70
CA GLY A 18 -7.25 -12.52 0.13
C GLY A 18 -5.89 -13.18 -0.14
N ALA A 19 -5.39 -13.99 0.80
CA ALA A 19 -4.16 -14.74 0.63
C ALA A 19 -4.25 -15.75 -0.53
N GLY A 20 -5.37 -16.47 -0.64
CA GLY A 20 -5.63 -17.38 -1.75
C GLY A 20 -5.66 -16.68 -3.12
N LEU A 21 -6.35 -15.54 -3.21
CA LEU A 21 -6.37 -14.72 -4.43
C LEU A 21 -4.97 -14.20 -4.81
N GLY A 22 -4.19 -13.77 -3.82
CA GLY A 22 -2.82 -13.34 -4.03
C GLY A 22 -1.93 -14.46 -4.56
N PHE A 23 -2.07 -15.67 -4.01
CA PHE A 23 -1.35 -16.86 -4.48
C PHE A 23 -1.68 -17.19 -5.93
N ILE A 24 -2.97 -17.23 -6.29
CA ILE A 24 -3.41 -17.49 -7.67
C ILE A 24 -2.85 -16.44 -8.62
N THR A 25 -2.90 -15.16 -8.22
CA THR A 25 -2.38 -14.05 -9.03
C THR A 25 -0.89 -14.19 -9.28
N ILE A 26 -0.09 -14.48 -8.25
CA ILE A 26 1.36 -14.62 -8.37
C ILE A 26 1.72 -15.85 -9.22
N MET A 27 1.05 -16.98 -9.01
CA MET A 27 1.26 -18.21 -9.77
C MET A 27 0.96 -18.00 -11.26
N TRP A 28 -0.16 -17.35 -11.56
CA TRP A 28 -0.56 -17.06 -12.94
C TRP A 28 0.46 -16.11 -13.61
N LEU A 29 0.80 -15.00 -12.95
CA LEU A 29 1.70 -14.00 -13.53
C LEU A 29 3.13 -14.54 -13.72
N SER A 30 3.60 -15.39 -12.82
CA SER A 30 4.94 -16.00 -12.93
C SER A 30 5.07 -16.97 -14.11
N HIS A 31 3.94 -17.49 -14.64
CA HIS A 31 3.93 -18.32 -15.84
C HIS A 31 3.92 -17.50 -17.14
N LEU A 32 3.44 -16.25 -17.10
CA LEU A 32 3.39 -15.36 -18.25
C LEU A 32 4.65 -14.52 -18.45
N LEU A 33 5.43 -14.26 -17.39
CA LEU A 33 6.61 -13.41 -17.44
C LEU A 33 7.91 -14.24 -17.39
N THR A 34 8.96 -13.73 -18.00
CA THR A 34 10.30 -14.31 -17.87
C THR A 34 10.83 -14.15 -16.44
N PRO A 35 11.77 -15.00 -15.98
CA PRO A 35 12.34 -14.91 -14.63
C PRO A 35 12.94 -13.53 -14.32
N ALA A 36 13.53 -12.86 -15.33
CA ALA A 36 14.09 -11.53 -15.19
C ALA A 36 13.02 -10.45 -14.94
N GLU A 37 11.93 -10.46 -15.71
CA GLU A 37 10.82 -9.52 -15.53
C GLU A 37 10.12 -9.71 -14.20
N ASN A 38 9.97 -10.96 -13.75
CA ASN A 38 9.38 -11.25 -12.45
C ASN A 38 10.25 -10.72 -11.29
N GLY A 39 11.59 -10.76 -11.44
CA GLY A 39 12.54 -10.16 -10.50
C GLY A 39 12.43 -8.64 -10.43
N VAL A 40 12.40 -7.96 -11.59
CA VAL A 40 12.21 -6.49 -11.65
C VAL A 40 10.85 -6.09 -11.07
N ARG A 41 9.79 -6.82 -11.39
CA ARG A 41 8.45 -6.59 -10.82
C ARG A 41 8.46 -6.73 -9.29
N GLY A 42 9.13 -7.75 -8.75
CA GLY A 42 9.27 -7.93 -7.31
C GLY A 42 9.92 -6.72 -6.64
N LEU A 43 11.02 -6.22 -7.21
CA LEU A 43 11.70 -5.02 -6.73
C LEU A 43 10.81 -3.77 -6.80
N LEU A 44 10.12 -3.56 -7.92
CA LEU A 44 9.17 -2.46 -8.08
C LEU A 44 8.03 -2.51 -7.05
N LEU A 45 7.50 -3.70 -6.77
CA LEU A 45 6.47 -3.90 -5.77
C LEU A 45 7.00 -3.61 -4.35
N SER A 46 8.22 -4.05 -4.02
CA SER A 46 8.87 -3.71 -2.75
C SER A 46 9.05 -2.20 -2.59
N TYR A 47 9.51 -1.50 -3.63
CA TYR A 47 9.60 -0.04 -3.57
C TYR A 47 8.22 0.63 -3.44
N ALA A 48 7.23 0.19 -4.23
CA ALA A 48 5.87 0.73 -4.17
C ALA A 48 5.25 0.55 -2.79
N THR A 49 5.43 -0.62 -2.15
CA THR A 49 4.92 -0.89 -0.81
C THR A 49 5.61 -0.06 0.28
N LEU A 50 6.92 0.18 0.16
CA LEU A 50 7.64 1.11 1.04
C LEU A 50 7.11 2.54 0.89
N PHE A 51 7.03 3.05 -0.35
CA PHE A 51 6.49 4.38 -0.60
C PHE A 51 5.04 4.52 -0.13
N ALA A 52 4.20 3.50 -0.29
CA ALA A 52 2.82 3.52 0.20
C ALA A 52 2.74 3.64 1.73
N GLN A 53 3.63 2.97 2.47
CA GLN A 53 3.67 3.11 3.94
C GLN A 53 4.08 4.52 4.36
N PHE A 54 5.08 5.10 3.71
CA PHE A 54 5.49 6.49 3.96
C PHE A 54 4.39 7.50 3.56
N ALA A 55 3.72 7.28 2.43
CA ALA A 55 2.67 8.16 1.92
C ALA A 55 1.44 8.20 2.82
N ASN A 56 1.19 7.16 3.61
CA ASN A 56 0.12 7.17 4.60
C ASN A 56 0.44 8.07 5.82
N LEU A 57 1.68 8.54 5.98
CA LEU A 57 2.12 9.44 7.08
C LEU A 57 1.70 8.97 8.49
N GLY A 58 1.54 7.67 8.70
CA GLY A 58 1.05 7.10 9.96
C GLY A 58 -0.44 7.38 10.26
N PHE A 59 -1.20 7.91 9.29
CA PHE A 59 -2.60 8.28 9.45
C PHE A 59 -3.50 7.09 9.80
N THR A 60 -3.12 5.87 9.43
CA THR A 60 -3.80 4.63 9.85
C THR A 60 -3.84 4.49 11.38
N SER A 61 -2.74 4.83 12.07
CA SER A 61 -2.65 4.80 13.54
C SER A 61 -3.47 5.91 14.19
N ILE A 62 -3.45 7.11 13.60
CA ILE A 62 -4.28 8.25 14.04
C ILE A 62 -5.76 7.90 13.89
N THR A 63 -6.14 7.26 12.78
CA THR A 63 -7.51 6.80 12.54
C THR A 63 -7.96 5.83 13.61
N ASN A 64 -7.22 4.77 13.88
CA ASN A 64 -7.63 3.80 14.90
C ASN A 64 -7.79 4.43 16.31
N ARG A 65 -6.99 5.45 16.64
CA ARG A 65 -7.02 6.11 17.95
C ARG A 65 -8.07 7.20 18.08
N PHE A 66 -8.23 8.05 17.06
CA PHE A 66 -9.10 9.24 17.12
C PHE A 66 -10.47 9.01 16.49
N PHE A 67 -10.64 8.01 15.61
CA PHE A 67 -11.95 7.71 15.03
C PHE A 67 -13.05 7.48 16.08
N PRO A 68 -12.83 6.81 17.23
CA PRO A 68 -13.84 6.69 18.29
C PRO A 68 -14.34 8.05 18.82
N TYR A 69 -13.48 9.08 18.84
CA TYR A 69 -13.82 10.44 19.28
C TYR A 69 -14.65 11.20 18.24
N PHE A 70 -14.38 10.97 16.96
CA PHE A 70 -15.15 11.55 15.85
C PHE A 70 -16.40 10.74 15.46
N ARG A 71 -16.61 9.57 16.08
CA ARG A 71 -17.69 8.62 15.76
C ARG A 71 -19.05 9.13 16.24
N ASN A 72 -19.64 10.03 15.46
CA ASN A 72 -21.04 10.43 15.59
C ASN A 72 -21.82 10.06 14.31
N LYS A 73 -22.77 9.12 14.42
CA LYS A 73 -23.56 8.62 13.29
C LYS A 73 -24.51 9.69 12.72
N ASP A 74 -25.05 10.57 13.57
CA ASP A 74 -26.03 11.57 13.18
C ASP A 74 -25.41 12.77 12.44
N LYS A 75 -24.09 12.96 12.54
CA LYS A 75 -23.33 14.05 11.88
C LYS A 75 -22.33 13.56 10.83
N GLY A 76 -22.50 12.34 10.30
CA GLY A 76 -21.62 11.80 9.25
C GLY A 76 -20.14 11.70 9.65
N HIS A 77 -19.87 11.39 10.94
CA HIS A 77 -18.53 11.35 11.52
C HIS A 77 -17.71 12.65 11.37
N HIS A 78 -18.39 13.81 11.30
CA HIS A 78 -17.78 15.14 11.18
C HIS A 78 -16.80 15.29 10.01
N GLY A 79 -17.02 14.54 8.91
CA GLY A 79 -16.14 14.61 7.74
C GLY A 79 -14.76 13.97 7.98
N PHE A 80 -14.62 13.07 8.96
CA PHE A 80 -13.37 12.35 9.23
C PHE A 80 -12.79 11.69 7.97
N LEU A 81 -13.64 11.14 7.11
CA LEU A 81 -13.24 10.54 5.84
C LEU A 81 -12.66 11.57 4.86
N PHE A 82 -13.17 12.80 4.84
CA PHE A 82 -12.63 13.88 4.01
C PHE A 82 -11.22 14.28 4.49
N TYR A 83 -11.03 14.43 5.80
CA TYR A 83 -9.70 14.67 6.37
C TYR A 83 -8.73 13.51 6.09
N ALA A 84 -9.20 12.26 6.18
CA ALA A 84 -8.41 11.09 5.84
C ALA A 84 -7.95 11.12 4.39
N MET A 85 -8.84 11.44 3.46
CA MET A 85 -8.50 11.56 2.05
C MET A 85 -7.52 12.70 1.78
N ILE A 86 -7.70 13.87 2.40
CA ILE A 86 -6.76 15.00 2.26
C ILE A 86 -5.38 14.62 2.80
N VAL A 87 -5.29 14.01 3.97
CA VAL A 87 -3.99 13.64 4.56
C VAL A 87 -3.28 12.59 3.71
N SER A 88 -4.00 11.56 3.23
CA SER A 88 -3.43 10.58 2.32
C SER A 88 -3.01 11.21 0.97
N LEU A 89 -3.78 12.17 0.45
CA LEU A 89 -3.43 12.89 -0.78
C LEU A 89 -2.16 13.74 -0.58
N LEU A 90 -2.06 14.47 0.53
CA LEU A 90 -0.88 15.26 0.88
C LEU A 90 0.35 14.37 1.06
N GLY A 91 0.21 13.25 1.77
CA GLY A 91 1.29 12.29 1.94
C GLY A 91 1.73 11.65 0.63
N PHE A 92 0.79 11.36 -0.28
CA PHE A 92 1.10 10.94 -1.64
C PHE A 92 1.87 12.02 -2.41
N ILE A 93 1.45 13.29 -2.38
CA ILE A 93 2.14 14.40 -3.05
C ILE A 93 3.57 14.55 -2.52
N ILE A 94 3.74 14.49 -1.20
CA ILE A 94 5.07 14.59 -0.55
C ILE A 94 5.95 13.41 -1.01
N CYS A 95 5.46 12.18 -0.95
CA CYS A 95 6.21 11.01 -1.42
C CYS A 95 6.52 11.07 -2.91
N TYR A 96 5.61 11.59 -3.73
CA TYR A 96 5.82 11.77 -5.16
C TYR A 96 6.93 12.79 -5.45
N ILE A 97 6.95 13.92 -4.74
CA ILE A 97 8.02 14.92 -4.84
C ILE A 97 9.36 14.30 -4.45
N ILE A 98 9.41 13.58 -3.31
CA ILE A 98 10.62 12.87 -2.87
C ILE A 98 11.08 11.86 -3.92
N PHE A 99 10.15 11.11 -4.52
CA PHE A 99 10.45 10.16 -5.59
C PHE A 99 11.05 10.84 -6.82
N LEU A 100 10.57 12.02 -7.22
CA LEU A 100 11.17 12.78 -8.34
C LEU A 100 12.63 13.16 -8.08
N PHE A 101 12.97 13.52 -6.84
CA PHE A 101 14.37 13.80 -6.46
C PHE A 101 15.23 12.54 -6.36
N LEU A 102 14.65 11.40 -6.00
CA LEU A 102 15.36 10.12 -5.88
C LEU A 102 15.52 9.40 -7.22
N LYS A 103 14.62 9.65 -8.18
CA LYS A 103 14.65 9.11 -9.54
C LYS A 103 16.03 9.25 -10.22
N PRO A 104 16.68 10.43 -10.27
CA PRO A 104 17.99 10.55 -10.91
C PRO A 104 19.06 9.69 -10.21
N GLN A 105 19.06 9.64 -8.87
CA GLN A 105 20.03 8.83 -8.11
C GLN A 105 19.85 7.33 -8.31
N LEU A 106 18.60 6.86 -8.51
CA LEU A 106 18.31 5.46 -8.80
C LEU A 106 18.75 5.05 -10.21
N ILE A 107 18.62 5.94 -11.20
CA ILE A 107 18.99 5.68 -12.59
C ILE A 107 20.52 5.66 -12.72
N GLU A 108 21.22 6.60 -12.10
CA GLU A 108 22.69 6.72 -12.17
C GLU A 108 23.40 5.50 -11.55
N ASN A 109 22.85 4.96 -10.44
CA ASN A 109 23.43 3.82 -9.74
C ASN A 109 23.10 2.44 -10.37
N ASN A 110 22.12 2.38 -11.29
CA ASN A 110 21.71 1.13 -11.97
C ASN A 110 22.26 0.97 -13.39
N GLN A 111 22.94 1.99 -13.95
CA GLN A 111 23.60 1.90 -15.26
C GLN A 111 24.62 0.75 -15.34
N ALA A 112 25.21 0.33 -14.22
CA ALA A 112 26.21 -0.74 -14.18
C ALA A 112 25.65 -2.17 -14.06
N LYS A 113 24.34 -2.38 -13.80
CA LYS A 113 23.83 -3.71 -13.40
C LYS A 113 22.62 -4.27 -14.14
N SER A 114 21.82 -3.49 -14.87
CA SER A 114 20.68 -4.08 -15.61
C SER A 114 20.20 -3.19 -16.77
N PRO A 115 20.37 -3.63 -18.04
CA PRO A 115 19.95 -2.87 -19.23
C PRO A 115 18.42 -2.78 -19.44
N LEU A 116 17.60 -3.37 -18.56
CA LEU A 116 16.13 -3.35 -18.64
C LEU A 116 15.47 -2.12 -17.99
N PHE A 117 16.22 -1.28 -17.29
CA PHE A 117 15.68 -0.03 -16.71
C PHE A 117 15.65 1.15 -17.69
N ILE A 118 16.07 0.95 -18.94
CA ILE A 118 16.37 2.02 -19.92
C ILE A 118 15.28 2.17 -21.00
N THR A 119 14.03 1.78 -20.75
CA THR A 119 12.92 2.10 -21.67
C THR A 119 11.78 2.78 -20.92
#